data_AF-A0A4Q4D2F6-F1
#
_entry.id   AF-A0A4Q4D2F6-F1
#
_cell.length_a   1.000
_cell.length_b   1.000
_cell.length_c   1.000
_cell.angle_alpha   90.00
_cell.angle_beta   90.00
_cell.angle_gamma   90.00
#
_symmetry.space_group_name_H-M   'P 1'
#
loop_
_entity.id
_entity.type
_entity.pdbx_description
1 polymer ?
#
loop_
_entity_poly.entity_id
_entity_poly.type
_entity_poly.pdbx_seq_one_letter_code
_entity_poly.pdbx_strand_id
1 'polypeptide(L)'
;MLTAPEVDQLHDDVLAWFDENARDLPWRRDTSGWSVLVSELMLQQTPVVRVLPVYTAWMERWPTPAALAAEPVGEAVRAWGRLGYPRRAQRLHAAATAIVADHGGEVPQDHDTLLTLPGVGEYTAAAVASFAYSGRHAVMDTNVRRVLARVVSGEQYPATSINAAERRLAHELLPHDDAHRWAAATMELGAVVCTARAPRCDACPVRRLCRWRALGYPEHDGPARKGQTWAGTDRMVRGRLLAVLRESAEPVEKSRLDEAWDDETQRERCLDSLLDDGLVTLLDDGRLAL
;
A
#
# COMPACT_ATOMS: atom_id res chain seq x y z
N MET A 1 19.98 -22.71 -1.02
CA MET A 1 20.04 -21.32 -0.54
C MET A 1 21.25 -20.68 -1.17
N LEU A 2 21.24 -19.35 -1.36
CA LEU A 2 22.43 -18.63 -1.82
C LEU A 2 23.53 -18.75 -0.75
N THR A 3 24.77 -18.84 -1.18
CA THR A 3 25.96 -18.71 -0.32
C THR A 3 26.15 -17.25 0.10
N ALA A 4 26.94 -16.99 1.15
CA ALA A 4 27.19 -15.61 1.59
C ALA A 4 27.73 -14.70 0.46
N PRO A 5 28.74 -15.12 -0.36
CA PRO A 5 29.19 -14.30 -1.49
C PRO A 5 28.11 -14.04 -2.55
N GLU A 6 27.19 -14.99 -2.76
CA GLU A 6 26.06 -14.79 -3.68
C GLU A 6 25.00 -13.82 -3.11
N VAL A 7 24.86 -13.75 -1.79
CA VAL A 7 24.01 -12.76 -1.12
C VAL A 7 24.64 -11.36 -1.24
N ASP A 8 25.94 -11.23 -1.03
CA ASP A 8 26.64 -9.95 -1.20
C ASP A 8 26.52 -9.46 -2.66
N GLN A 9 26.76 -10.34 -3.65
CA GLN A 9 26.57 -10.00 -5.07
C GLN A 9 25.11 -9.63 -5.39
N LEU A 10 24.14 -10.31 -4.77
CA LEU A 10 22.72 -9.98 -4.93
C LEU A 10 22.43 -8.56 -4.43
N HIS A 11 22.98 -8.16 -3.28
CA HIS A 11 22.83 -6.81 -2.75
C HIS A 11 23.47 -5.78 -3.70
N ASP A 12 24.73 -5.99 -4.09
CA ASP A 12 25.46 -5.09 -4.97
C ASP A 12 24.76 -4.88 -6.31
N ASP A 13 24.35 -5.96 -6.98
CA ASP A 13 23.68 -5.90 -8.30
C ASP A 13 22.35 -5.13 -8.24
N VAL A 14 21.58 -5.32 -7.18
CA VAL A 14 20.27 -4.68 -7.01
C VAL A 14 20.41 -3.22 -6.63
N LEU A 15 21.34 -2.90 -5.71
CA LEU A 15 21.57 -1.52 -5.27
C LEU A 15 22.18 -0.68 -6.39
N ALA A 16 23.19 -1.18 -7.09
CA ALA A 16 23.79 -0.47 -8.23
C ALA A 16 22.77 -0.24 -9.35
N TRP A 17 21.94 -1.25 -9.66
CA TRP A 17 20.85 -1.08 -10.61
C TRP A 17 19.84 -0.02 -10.15
N PHE A 18 19.49 0.00 -8.86
CA PHE A 18 18.54 0.95 -8.32
C PHE A 18 19.04 2.39 -8.39
N ASP A 19 20.33 2.63 -8.12
CA ASP A 19 20.94 3.95 -8.21
C ASP A 19 20.79 4.59 -9.61
N GLU A 20 20.80 3.76 -10.66
CA GLU A 20 20.66 4.21 -12.04
C GLU A 20 19.22 4.20 -12.56
N ASN A 21 18.33 3.39 -11.98
CA ASN A 21 17.02 3.06 -12.55
C ASN A 21 15.82 3.39 -11.66
N ALA A 22 16.04 3.86 -10.43
CA ALA A 22 14.95 4.23 -9.53
C ALA A 22 14.04 5.28 -10.17
N ARG A 23 12.73 5.01 -10.18
CA ARG A 23 11.75 6.04 -10.56
C ARG A 23 11.80 7.18 -9.57
N ASP A 24 11.81 8.40 -10.10
CA ASP A 24 11.61 9.61 -9.31
C ASP A 24 10.16 9.66 -8.80
N LEU A 25 9.99 9.49 -7.49
CA LEU A 25 8.69 9.49 -6.82
C LEU A 25 8.74 10.51 -5.66
N PRO A 26 7.68 11.32 -5.46
CA PRO A 26 7.68 12.36 -4.42
C PRO A 26 8.03 11.86 -3.02
N TRP A 27 7.49 10.71 -2.61
CA TRP A 27 7.74 10.06 -1.32
C TRP A 27 9.12 9.38 -1.20
N ARG A 28 9.93 9.38 -2.26
CA ARG A 28 11.36 9.01 -2.21
C ARG A 28 12.27 10.23 -2.06
N ARG A 29 11.75 11.43 -2.34
CA ARG A 29 12.48 12.70 -2.17
C ARG A 29 12.27 13.28 -0.77
N ASP A 30 11.03 13.28 -0.30
CA ASP A 30 10.69 13.59 1.08
C ASP A 30 10.42 12.27 1.81
N THR A 31 11.32 11.91 2.71
CA THR A 31 11.28 10.68 3.50
C THR A 31 10.94 10.96 4.96
N SER A 32 10.20 12.03 5.27
CA SER A 32 9.63 12.20 6.62
C SER A 32 8.72 11.02 6.99
N GLY A 33 8.58 10.73 8.29
CA GLY A 33 7.71 9.64 8.73
C GLY A 33 6.25 9.83 8.27
N TRP A 34 5.79 11.08 8.19
CA TRP A 34 4.45 11.41 7.68
C TRP A 34 4.31 11.16 6.18
N SER A 35 5.25 11.64 5.37
CA SER A 35 5.22 11.46 3.91
C SER A 35 5.21 9.97 3.53
N VAL A 36 6.06 9.18 4.18
CA VAL A 36 6.15 7.73 3.96
C VAL A 36 4.87 7.02 4.42
N LEU A 37 4.35 7.35 5.62
CA LEU A 37 3.10 6.74 6.12
C LEU A 37 1.93 6.99 5.17
N VAL A 38 1.77 8.23 4.68
CA VAL A 38 0.73 8.60 3.71
C VAL A 38 0.91 7.83 2.41
N SER A 39 2.12 7.79 1.85
CA SER A 39 2.36 7.09 0.58
C SER A 39 2.11 5.58 0.69
N GLU A 40 2.57 4.94 1.77
CA GLU A 40 2.44 3.49 1.95
C GLU A 40 0.97 3.09 2.12
N LEU A 41 0.18 3.87 2.88
CA LEU A 41 -1.26 3.64 2.99
C LEU A 41 -1.98 3.87 1.67
N MET A 42 -1.59 4.84 0.85
CA MET A 42 -2.19 5.03 -0.49
C MET A 42 -1.82 3.90 -1.46
N LEU A 43 -0.57 3.42 -1.44
CA LEU A 43 -0.04 2.42 -2.38
C LEU A 43 -0.57 1.00 -2.15
N GLN A 44 -1.17 0.72 -1.00
CA GLN A 44 -1.83 -0.57 -0.73
C GLN A 44 -2.91 -0.88 -1.79
N GLN A 45 -2.64 -1.84 -2.67
CA GLN A 45 -3.57 -2.24 -3.74
C GLN A 45 -3.98 -1.10 -4.69
N THR A 46 -3.18 -0.04 -4.79
CA THR A 46 -3.42 1.08 -5.71
C THR A 46 -2.16 1.39 -6.53
N PRO A 47 -2.22 1.35 -7.87
CA PRO A 47 -1.06 1.64 -8.71
C PRO A 47 -0.51 3.05 -8.51
N VAL A 48 0.83 3.18 -8.57
CA VAL A 48 1.57 4.45 -8.42
C VAL A 48 0.96 5.60 -9.25
N VAL A 49 0.64 5.36 -10.53
CA VAL A 49 0.08 6.38 -11.43
C VAL A 49 -1.23 6.99 -10.93
N ARG A 50 -2.01 6.23 -10.14
CA ARG A 50 -3.26 6.72 -9.53
C ARG A 50 -3.01 7.44 -8.22
N VAL A 51 -1.98 7.04 -7.48
CA VAL A 51 -1.60 7.64 -6.20
C VAL A 51 -0.96 9.00 -6.38
N LEU A 52 -0.06 9.17 -7.35
CA LEU A 52 0.72 10.40 -7.57
C LEU A 52 -0.09 11.71 -7.45
N PRO A 53 -1.16 11.96 -8.22
CA PRO A 53 -1.88 13.23 -8.13
C PRO A 53 -2.59 13.42 -6.79
N VAL A 54 -3.09 12.34 -6.17
CA VAL A 54 -3.79 12.41 -4.88
C VAL A 54 -2.78 12.66 -3.76
N TYR A 55 -1.63 12.00 -3.78
CA TYR A 55 -0.55 12.21 -2.82
C TYR A 55 -0.04 13.65 -2.85
N THR A 56 0.22 14.21 -4.04
CA THR A 56 0.71 15.59 -4.15
C THR A 56 -0.29 16.58 -3.56
N ALA A 57 -1.57 16.48 -3.92
CA ALA A 57 -2.61 17.36 -3.36
C ALA A 57 -2.81 17.13 -1.85
N TRP A 58 -2.68 15.90 -1.38
CA TRP A 58 -2.77 15.55 0.03
C TRP A 58 -1.66 16.19 0.86
N MET A 59 -0.41 16.09 0.41
CA MET A 59 0.74 16.66 1.12
C MET A 59 0.78 18.18 1.03
N GLU A 60 0.23 18.78 -0.03
CA GLU A 60 0.05 20.23 -0.12
C GLU A 60 -1.00 20.74 0.89
N ARG A 61 -2.13 20.03 1.02
CA ARG A 61 -3.20 20.39 1.96
C ARG A 61 -2.84 20.07 3.41
N TRP A 62 -2.24 18.91 3.66
CA TRP A 62 -1.96 18.36 4.98
C TRP A 62 -0.51 17.88 5.10
N PRO A 63 0.46 18.82 5.18
CA PRO A 63 1.89 18.48 5.23
C PRO A 63 2.33 17.82 6.54
N THR A 64 1.50 17.80 7.57
CA THR A 64 1.81 17.21 8.88
C THR A 64 0.63 16.39 9.43
N PRO A 65 0.87 15.47 10.40
CA PRO A 65 -0.21 14.77 11.09
C PRO A 65 -1.23 15.74 11.71
N ALA A 66 -0.75 16.82 12.34
CA ALA A 66 -1.60 17.84 12.94
C ALA A 66 -2.53 18.52 11.94
N ALA A 67 -2.06 18.80 10.72
CA ALA A 67 -2.88 19.41 9.69
C ALA A 67 -4.05 18.51 9.27
N LEU A 68 -3.84 17.18 9.17
CA LEU A 68 -4.93 16.25 8.87
C LEU A 68 -5.85 16.04 10.09
N ALA A 69 -5.28 15.88 11.29
CA ALA A 69 -6.03 15.61 12.51
C ALA A 69 -7.00 16.73 12.88
N ALA A 70 -6.71 17.98 12.49
CA ALA A 70 -7.57 19.13 12.72
C ALA A 70 -8.84 19.15 11.85
N GLU A 71 -8.91 18.30 10.83
CA GLU A 71 -10.02 18.28 9.87
C GLU A 71 -11.05 17.20 10.22
N PRO A 72 -12.32 17.35 9.81
CA PRO A 72 -13.28 16.26 9.90
C PRO A 72 -12.82 15.04 9.09
N VAL A 73 -13.07 13.83 9.59
CA VAL A 73 -12.70 12.59 8.89
C VAL A 73 -13.31 12.50 7.48
N GLY A 74 -14.50 13.08 7.27
CA GLY A 74 -15.16 13.17 5.97
C GLY A 74 -14.33 13.94 4.92
N GLU A 75 -13.53 14.93 5.33
CA GLU A 75 -12.61 15.64 4.43
C GLU A 75 -11.49 14.72 3.93
N ALA A 76 -10.94 13.90 4.82
CA ALA A 76 -9.95 12.89 4.46
C ALA A 76 -10.54 11.88 3.47
N VAL A 77 -11.76 11.40 3.70
CA VAL A 77 -12.48 10.49 2.79
C VAL A 77 -12.75 11.17 1.44
N ARG A 78 -13.11 12.45 1.43
CA ARG A 78 -13.33 13.24 0.21
C ARG A 78 -12.06 13.38 -0.62
N ALA A 79 -10.97 13.81 0.01
CA ALA A 79 -9.66 13.98 -0.62
C ALA A 79 -9.07 12.65 -1.12
N TRP A 80 -9.34 11.53 -0.44
CA TRP A 80 -8.92 10.19 -0.88
C TRP A 80 -9.50 9.80 -2.24
N GLY A 81 -10.63 10.42 -2.60
CA GLY A 81 -11.21 10.32 -3.92
C GLY A 81 -11.44 8.87 -4.34
N ARG A 82 -10.97 8.52 -5.53
CA ARG A 82 -11.26 7.22 -6.15
C ARG A 82 -10.15 6.18 -5.92
N LEU A 83 -9.16 6.42 -5.05
CA LEU A 83 -8.05 5.47 -4.81
C LEU A 83 -8.54 4.05 -4.42
N GLY A 84 -9.75 3.94 -3.87
CA GLY A 84 -10.37 2.69 -3.45
C GLY A 84 -10.07 2.40 -1.98
N TYR A 85 -10.84 1.50 -1.38
CA TYR A 85 -10.76 1.17 0.05
C TYR A 85 -10.76 2.43 0.94
N PRO A 86 -11.84 3.25 0.93
CA PRO A 86 -11.90 4.56 1.59
C PRO A 86 -11.71 4.49 3.11
N ARG A 87 -11.92 3.31 3.73
CA ARG A 87 -11.56 3.08 5.14
C ARG A 87 -10.09 3.37 5.43
N ARG A 88 -9.18 3.28 4.45
CA ARG A 88 -7.78 3.67 4.61
C ARG A 88 -7.63 5.17 4.91
N ALA A 89 -8.51 6.03 4.37
CA ALA A 89 -8.51 7.46 4.69
C ALA A 89 -8.92 7.71 6.14
N GLN A 90 -9.99 7.04 6.61
CA GLN A 90 -10.40 7.11 8.02
C GLN A 90 -9.30 6.60 8.95
N ARG A 91 -8.61 5.52 8.58
CA ARG A 91 -7.50 4.98 9.36
C ARG A 91 -6.28 5.90 9.37
N LEU A 92 -5.95 6.52 8.24
CA LEU A 92 -4.88 7.52 8.17
C LEU A 92 -5.22 8.75 9.03
N HIS A 93 -6.47 9.22 9.01
CA HIS A 93 -6.94 10.31 9.87
C HIS A 93 -6.88 9.93 11.36
N ALA A 94 -7.33 8.72 11.72
CA ALA A 94 -7.22 8.20 13.08
C ALA A 94 -5.76 8.05 13.53
N ALA A 95 -4.87 7.60 12.65
CA ALA A 95 -3.44 7.53 12.91
C ALA A 95 -2.85 8.93 13.14
N ALA A 96 -3.20 9.91 12.30
CA ALA A 96 -2.76 11.28 12.47
C ALA A 96 -3.23 11.87 13.80
N THR A 97 -4.47 11.59 14.20
CA THR A 97 -5.03 12.00 15.49
C THR A 97 -4.25 11.38 16.66
N ALA A 98 -3.97 10.08 16.60
CA ALA A 98 -3.19 9.37 17.62
C ALA A 98 -1.74 9.89 17.69
N ILE A 99 -1.11 10.18 16.54
CA ILE A 99 0.24 10.77 16.47
C ILE A 99 0.29 12.13 17.19
N VAL A 100 -0.73 12.97 17.01
CA VAL A 100 -0.81 14.26 17.69
C VAL A 100 -1.03 14.09 19.19
N ALA A 101 -2.00 13.26 19.58
CA ALA A 101 -2.39 13.08 20.97
C ALA A 101 -1.31 12.39 21.82
N ASP A 102 -0.72 11.33 21.29
CA ASP A 102 0.08 10.38 22.07
C ASP A 102 1.59 10.47 21.76
N HIS A 103 1.96 11.10 20.62
CA HIS A 103 3.34 11.11 20.12
C HIS A 103 3.86 12.52 19.78
N GLY A 104 3.21 13.57 20.26
CA GLY A 104 3.69 14.95 20.11
C GLY A 104 3.68 15.48 18.67
N GLY A 105 2.88 14.87 17.78
CA GLY A 105 2.76 15.28 16.38
C GLY A 105 3.82 14.66 15.45
N GLU A 106 4.73 13.84 15.98
CA GLU A 106 5.79 13.19 15.21
C GLU A 106 5.47 11.69 15.01
N VAL A 107 5.68 11.20 13.79
CA VAL A 107 5.46 9.77 13.50
C VAL A 107 6.53 8.95 14.25
N PRO A 108 6.15 7.97 15.08
CA PRO A 108 7.12 7.16 15.84
C PRO A 108 8.16 6.48 14.96
N GLN A 109 9.40 6.42 15.43
CA GLN A 109 10.50 5.74 14.72
C GLN A 109 10.55 4.24 15.02
N ASP A 110 10.15 3.88 16.22
CA ASP A 110 10.18 2.51 16.71
C ASP A 110 9.06 1.67 16.07
N HIS A 111 9.44 0.47 15.62
CA HIS A 111 8.54 -0.44 14.92
C HIS A 111 7.37 -0.92 15.79
N ASP A 112 7.61 -1.22 17.06
CA ASP A 112 6.57 -1.71 17.97
C ASP A 112 5.57 -0.61 18.29
N THR A 113 6.03 0.63 18.39
CA THR A 113 5.17 1.81 18.53
C THR A 113 4.39 2.11 17.25
N LEU A 114 5.00 1.97 16.07
CA LEU A 114 4.27 2.12 14.79
C LEU A 114 3.11 1.13 14.68
N LEU A 115 3.27 -0.11 15.17
CA LEU A 115 2.22 -1.13 15.18
C LEU A 115 1.01 -0.76 16.05
N THR A 116 1.13 0.16 17.01
CA THR A 116 0.00 0.58 17.84
C THR A 116 -0.89 1.60 17.15
N LEU A 117 -0.43 2.20 16.04
CA LEU A 117 -1.19 3.23 15.32
C LEU A 117 -2.39 2.63 14.56
N PRO A 118 -3.55 3.31 14.57
CA PRO A 118 -4.73 2.88 13.81
C PRO A 118 -4.46 2.59 12.33
N GLY A 119 -4.71 1.36 11.90
CA GLY A 119 -4.56 0.94 10.49
C GLY A 119 -3.12 0.77 10.01
N VAL A 120 -2.14 0.86 10.91
CA VAL A 120 -0.75 0.47 10.64
C VAL A 120 -0.59 -1.00 10.98
N GLY A 121 -0.40 -1.83 9.94
CA GLY A 121 -0.05 -3.23 10.10
C GLY A 121 1.45 -3.47 9.95
N GLU A 122 1.86 -4.73 10.14
CA GLU A 122 3.27 -5.16 10.06
C GLU A 122 4.02 -4.65 8.82
N TYR A 123 3.39 -4.72 7.64
CA TYR A 123 3.99 -4.19 6.42
C TYR A 123 4.26 -2.67 6.51
N THR A 124 3.25 -1.89 6.90
CA THR A 124 3.36 -0.43 6.97
C THR A 124 4.35 -0.01 8.05
N ALA A 125 4.33 -0.65 9.22
CA ALA A 125 5.28 -0.37 10.29
C ALA A 125 6.73 -0.62 9.82
N ALA A 126 6.99 -1.77 9.19
CA ALA A 126 8.29 -2.06 8.61
C ALA A 126 8.69 -1.06 7.51
N ALA A 127 7.75 -0.66 6.64
CA ALA A 127 8.01 0.30 5.57
C ALA A 127 8.34 1.69 6.11
N VAL A 128 7.60 2.20 7.11
CA VAL A 128 7.89 3.49 7.75
C VAL A 128 9.21 3.46 8.49
N ALA A 129 9.42 2.46 9.35
CA ALA A 129 10.67 2.31 10.11
C ALA A 129 11.89 2.19 9.18
N SER A 130 11.73 1.53 8.03
CA SER A 130 12.80 1.38 7.05
C SER A 130 13.01 2.65 6.21
N PHE A 131 11.99 3.13 5.50
CA PHE A 131 12.16 4.21 4.53
C PHE A 131 12.33 5.60 5.14
N ALA A 132 11.66 5.88 6.27
CA ALA A 132 11.76 7.19 6.92
C ALA A 132 12.94 7.27 7.90
N TYR A 133 13.26 6.17 8.56
CA TYR A 133 14.21 6.15 9.67
C TYR A 133 15.42 5.24 9.45
N SER A 134 15.62 4.77 8.21
CA SER A 134 16.73 3.91 7.80
C SER A 134 16.87 2.63 8.65
N GLY A 135 15.79 2.18 9.31
CA GLY A 135 15.77 1.01 10.16
C GLY A 135 15.95 -0.29 9.39
N ARG A 136 16.58 -1.26 10.05
CA ARG A 136 16.85 -2.60 9.50
C ARG A 136 15.62 -3.50 9.60
N HIS A 137 14.64 -3.30 8.71
CA HIS A 137 13.39 -4.07 8.65
C HIS A 137 13.17 -4.73 7.28
N ALA A 138 12.61 -5.94 7.28
CA ALA A 138 12.20 -6.63 6.06
C ALA A 138 10.85 -6.11 5.57
N VAL A 139 10.84 -5.30 4.51
CA VAL A 139 9.62 -4.77 3.89
C VAL A 139 9.10 -5.74 2.83
N MET A 140 8.03 -6.48 3.14
CA MET A 140 7.58 -7.62 2.33
C MET A 140 6.25 -7.39 1.62
N ASP A 141 6.26 -6.57 0.57
CA ASP A 141 5.11 -6.45 -0.33
C ASP A 141 5.04 -7.62 -1.34
N THR A 142 4.03 -7.60 -2.22
CA THR A 142 3.90 -8.63 -3.26
C THR A 142 5.03 -8.62 -4.30
N ASN A 143 5.73 -7.50 -4.47
CA ASN A 143 6.85 -7.38 -5.39
C ASN A 143 8.11 -8.02 -4.80
N VAL A 144 8.49 -7.66 -3.58
CA VAL A 144 9.63 -8.23 -2.85
C VAL A 144 9.43 -9.73 -2.69
N ARG A 145 8.26 -10.18 -2.21
CA ARG A 145 7.97 -11.61 -2.04
C ARG A 145 8.15 -12.41 -3.34
N ARG A 146 7.73 -11.84 -4.49
CA ARG A 146 7.92 -12.46 -5.80
C ARG A 146 9.37 -12.50 -6.25
N VAL A 147 10.13 -11.42 -6.01
CA VAL A 147 11.57 -11.39 -6.30
C VAL A 147 12.28 -12.47 -5.50
N LEU A 148 12.06 -12.55 -4.19
CA LEU A 148 12.72 -13.54 -3.32
C LEU A 148 12.32 -14.97 -3.67
N ALA A 149 11.03 -15.21 -3.94
CA ALA A 149 10.54 -16.53 -4.36
C ALA A 149 11.22 -17.00 -5.66
N ARG A 150 11.36 -16.12 -6.65
CA ARG A 150 12.00 -16.48 -7.93
C ARG A 150 13.51 -16.60 -7.82
N VAL A 151 14.16 -15.62 -7.20
CA VAL A 151 15.62 -15.56 -7.14
C VAL A 151 16.18 -16.67 -6.25
N VAL A 152 15.58 -16.89 -5.08
CA VAL A 152 16.15 -17.79 -4.06
C VAL A 152 15.43 -19.13 -4.00
N SER A 153 14.09 -19.13 -3.93
CA SER A 153 13.31 -20.38 -3.84
C SER A 153 13.18 -21.09 -5.19
N GLY A 154 13.31 -20.38 -6.31
CA GLY A 154 13.13 -20.96 -7.65
C GLY A 154 11.65 -21.15 -8.04
N GLU A 155 10.74 -20.45 -7.37
CA GLU A 155 9.30 -20.58 -7.54
C GLU A 155 8.72 -19.40 -8.34
N GLN A 156 7.76 -19.67 -9.23
CA GLN A 156 7.15 -18.61 -10.04
C GLN A 156 6.42 -17.56 -9.20
N TYR A 157 5.76 -18.01 -8.12
CA TYR A 157 4.98 -17.18 -7.22
C TYR A 157 5.24 -17.54 -5.76
N PRO A 158 5.22 -16.55 -4.85
CA PRO A 158 5.18 -16.83 -3.42
C PRO A 158 3.83 -17.45 -3.03
N ALA A 159 3.77 -17.98 -1.81
CA ALA A 159 2.54 -18.48 -1.19
C ALA A 159 1.42 -17.42 -1.18
N THR A 160 0.16 -17.87 -1.06
CA THR A 160 -1.01 -16.96 -1.09
C THR A 160 -0.96 -15.90 0.01
N SER A 161 -0.58 -16.31 1.22
CA SER A 161 -0.32 -15.43 2.37
C SER A 161 1.13 -15.55 2.80
N ILE A 162 1.65 -14.50 3.43
CA ILE A 162 3.00 -14.51 4.00
C ILE A 162 3.09 -15.60 5.08
N ASN A 163 4.09 -16.46 4.98
CA ASN A 163 4.33 -17.53 5.95
C ASN A 163 5.68 -17.37 6.68
N ALA A 164 5.90 -18.19 7.71
CA ALA A 164 7.11 -18.11 8.53
C ALA A 164 8.41 -18.37 7.74
N ALA A 165 8.36 -19.18 6.68
CA ALA A 165 9.54 -19.43 5.84
C ALA A 165 9.89 -18.21 4.97
N GLU A 166 8.89 -17.53 4.41
CA GLU A 166 9.11 -16.27 3.69
C GLU A 166 9.70 -15.19 4.60
N ARG A 167 9.20 -15.07 5.83
CA ARG A 167 9.74 -14.11 6.82
C ARG A 167 11.20 -14.40 7.15
N ARG A 168 11.54 -15.66 7.47
CA ARG A 168 12.92 -16.07 7.75
C ARG A 168 13.84 -15.75 6.58
N LEU A 169 13.43 -16.12 5.37
CA LEU A 169 14.19 -15.84 4.15
C LEU A 169 14.46 -14.34 3.97
N ALA A 170 13.44 -13.49 4.16
CA ALA A 170 13.61 -12.05 4.02
C ALA A 170 14.53 -11.44 5.09
N HIS A 171 14.49 -11.96 6.33
CA HIS A 171 15.39 -11.55 7.40
C HIS A 171 16.84 -12.01 7.18
N GLU A 172 17.04 -13.23 6.68
CA GLU A 172 18.36 -13.78 6.34
C GLU A 172 19.03 -13.01 5.20
N LEU A 173 18.24 -12.51 4.24
CA LEU A 173 18.73 -11.71 3.12
C LEU A 173 18.82 -10.21 3.40
N LEU A 174 18.49 -9.76 4.62
CA LEU A 174 18.49 -8.35 4.95
C LEU A 174 19.95 -7.90 5.18
N PRO A 175 20.49 -6.96 4.39
CA PRO A 175 21.87 -6.51 4.59
C PRO A 175 22.03 -5.85 5.95
N HIS A 176 23.26 -5.84 6.47
CA HIS A 176 23.56 -5.16 7.73
C HIS A 176 23.45 -3.65 7.54
N ASP A 177 24.06 -3.14 6.48
CA ASP A 177 24.05 -1.74 6.08
C ASP A 177 23.05 -1.54 4.92
N ASP A 178 22.57 -0.31 4.72
CA ASP A 178 21.69 0.04 3.59
C ASP A 178 20.39 -0.79 3.46
N ALA A 179 19.91 -1.40 4.55
CA ALA A 179 18.69 -2.22 4.55
C ALA A 179 17.45 -1.48 3.99
N HIS A 180 17.36 -0.17 4.23
CA HIS A 180 16.32 0.69 3.68
C HIS A 180 16.42 0.88 2.17
N ARG A 181 17.63 1.03 1.63
CA ARG A 181 17.88 1.08 0.18
C ARG A 181 17.56 -0.28 -0.44
N TRP A 182 17.97 -1.37 0.20
CA TRP A 182 17.67 -2.73 -0.25
C TRP A 182 16.16 -3.00 -0.32
N ALA A 183 15.40 -2.56 0.69
CA ALA A 183 13.95 -2.67 0.69
C ALA A 183 13.32 -1.92 -0.50
N ALA A 184 13.74 -0.67 -0.74
CA ALA A 184 13.25 0.14 -1.85
C ALA A 184 13.64 -0.44 -3.22
N ALA A 185 14.90 -0.86 -3.35
CA ALA A 185 15.48 -1.40 -4.58
C ALA A 185 14.85 -2.73 -4.98
N THR A 186 14.65 -3.64 -4.03
CA THR A 186 14.03 -4.95 -4.28
C THR A 186 12.55 -4.79 -4.65
N MET A 187 11.85 -3.87 -3.99
CA MET A 187 10.47 -3.52 -4.35
C MET A 187 10.39 -2.93 -5.77
N GLU A 188 11.32 -2.01 -6.12
CA GLU A 188 11.41 -1.42 -7.46
C GLU A 188 11.69 -2.48 -8.53
N LEU A 189 12.67 -3.35 -8.28
CA LEU A 189 13.01 -4.46 -9.17
C LEU A 189 11.78 -5.33 -9.45
N GLY A 190 11.04 -5.70 -8.40
CA GLY A 190 9.79 -6.45 -8.54
C GLY A 190 8.74 -5.68 -9.35
N ALA A 191 8.61 -4.37 -9.12
CA ALA A 191 7.61 -3.54 -9.78
C ALA A 191 7.86 -3.36 -11.29
N VAL A 192 9.11 -3.15 -11.73
CA VAL A 192 9.41 -2.73 -13.12
C VAL A 192 10.14 -3.76 -13.97
N VAL A 193 10.84 -4.73 -13.37
CA VAL A 193 11.63 -5.75 -14.08
C VAL A 193 11.05 -7.14 -13.84
N CYS A 194 11.06 -7.61 -12.60
CA CYS A 194 10.57 -8.93 -12.22
C CYS A 194 9.05 -8.92 -12.03
N THR A 195 8.31 -8.47 -13.06
CA THR A 195 6.84 -8.33 -12.98
C THR A 195 6.14 -9.69 -12.94
N ALA A 196 4.89 -9.72 -12.47
CA ALA A 196 4.17 -10.97 -12.25
C ALA A 196 3.93 -11.77 -13.54
N ARG A 197 3.52 -11.11 -14.64
CA ARG A 197 3.08 -11.76 -15.88
C ARG A 197 4.15 -11.80 -16.97
N ALA A 198 4.88 -10.71 -17.16
CA ALA A 198 5.86 -10.56 -18.24
C ALA A 198 7.16 -9.97 -17.69
N PRO A 199 7.93 -10.75 -16.90
CA PRO A 199 9.19 -10.28 -16.35
C PRO A 199 10.23 -10.04 -17.46
N ARG A 200 11.02 -8.98 -17.32
CA ARG A 200 12.09 -8.61 -18.26
C ARG A 200 13.40 -9.29 -17.86
N CYS A 201 13.43 -10.62 -17.90
CA CYS A 201 14.54 -11.44 -17.36
C CYS A 201 15.90 -11.11 -17.97
N ASP A 202 15.96 -10.75 -19.25
CA ASP A 202 17.22 -10.40 -19.92
C ASP A 202 17.82 -9.08 -19.43
N ALA A 203 16.96 -8.15 -19.01
CA ALA A 203 17.34 -6.87 -18.41
C ALA A 203 17.48 -6.94 -16.87
N CYS A 204 17.27 -8.10 -16.26
CA CYS A 204 17.33 -8.24 -14.81
C CYS A 204 18.80 -8.23 -14.33
N PRO A 205 19.16 -7.37 -13.35
CA PRO A 205 20.53 -7.29 -12.86
C PRO A 205 20.99 -8.63 -12.27
N VAL A 206 20.10 -9.30 -11.54
CA VAL A 206 20.38 -10.55 -10.83
C VAL A 206 20.08 -11.81 -11.66
N ARG A 207 20.00 -11.70 -12.99
CA ARG A 207 19.60 -12.84 -13.86
C ARG A 207 20.50 -14.07 -13.72
N ARG A 208 21.77 -13.88 -13.34
CA ARG A 208 22.74 -14.98 -13.15
C ARG A 208 22.54 -15.72 -11.83
N LEU A 209 22.03 -15.04 -10.81
CA LEU A 209 21.74 -15.59 -9.49
C LEU A 209 20.32 -16.20 -9.39
N CYS A 210 19.45 -15.90 -10.34
CA CYS A 210 18.03 -16.27 -10.25
C CYS A 210 17.80 -17.77 -10.46
N ARG A 211 17.43 -18.48 -9.38
CA ARG A 211 17.14 -19.92 -9.40
C ARG A 211 15.97 -20.28 -10.31
N TRP A 212 14.89 -19.49 -10.31
CA TRP A 212 13.72 -19.76 -11.17
C TRP A 212 14.09 -19.74 -12.65
N ARG A 213 15.01 -18.83 -13.04
CA ARG A 213 15.58 -18.80 -14.39
C ARG A 213 16.48 -20.01 -14.65
N ALA A 214 17.37 -20.35 -13.73
CA ALA A 214 18.26 -21.50 -13.87
C ALA A 214 17.51 -22.83 -14.04
N LEU A 215 16.33 -22.94 -13.44
CA LEU A 215 15.41 -24.08 -13.56
C LEU A 215 14.55 -24.06 -14.84
N GLY A 216 14.73 -23.08 -15.73
CA GLY A 216 13.97 -23.01 -16.98
C GLY A 216 12.56 -22.41 -16.83
N TYR A 217 12.35 -21.56 -15.82
CA TYR A 217 11.07 -20.87 -15.56
C TYR A 217 9.88 -21.81 -15.30
N PRO A 218 9.98 -22.78 -14.36
CA PRO A 218 8.88 -23.68 -14.07
C PRO A 218 7.60 -22.90 -13.74
N GLU A 219 6.50 -23.30 -14.37
CA GLU A 219 5.18 -22.71 -14.12
C GLU A 219 4.64 -23.13 -12.75
N HIS A 220 3.77 -22.31 -12.19
CA HIS A 220 3.05 -22.62 -10.97
C HIS A 220 2.06 -23.76 -11.20
N ASP A 221 2.14 -24.78 -10.37
CA ASP A 221 1.31 -25.98 -10.38
C ASP A 221 0.06 -25.89 -9.50
N GLY A 222 -0.12 -24.78 -8.78
CA GLY A 222 -1.28 -24.52 -7.91
C GLY A 222 -2.49 -23.90 -8.61
N PRO A 223 -3.58 -23.61 -7.86
CA PRO A 223 -4.82 -23.11 -8.44
C PRO A 223 -4.61 -21.77 -9.14
N ALA A 224 -5.28 -21.61 -10.29
CA ALA A 224 -5.24 -20.36 -11.04
C ALA A 224 -5.69 -19.18 -10.16
N ARG A 225 -4.88 -18.11 -10.16
CA ARG A 225 -5.22 -16.85 -9.47
C ARG A 225 -6.38 -16.17 -10.21
N LYS A 226 -7.60 -16.35 -9.71
CA LYS A 226 -8.82 -15.77 -10.31
C LYS A 226 -8.87 -14.26 -10.08
N GLY A 227 -9.14 -13.50 -11.14
CA GLY A 227 -9.54 -12.09 -11.03
C GLY A 227 -11.01 -12.00 -10.60
N GLN A 228 -11.34 -11.06 -9.72
CA GLN A 228 -12.73 -10.73 -9.43
C GLN A 228 -13.26 -9.73 -10.45
N THR A 229 -14.48 -9.95 -10.94
CA THR A 229 -15.24 -8.98 -11.74
C THR A 229 -15.53 -7.74 -10.89
N TRP A 230 -15.41 -6.55 -11.47
CA TRP A 230 -15.74 -5.30 -10.76
C TRP A 230 -17.18 -4.85 -10.99
N ALA A 231 -17.66 -4.97 -12.22
CA ALA A 231 -19.02 -4.57 -12.58
C ALA A 231 -20.06 -5.40 -11.82
N GLY A 232 -21.10 -4.72 -11.32
CA GLY A 232 -22.20 -5.32 -10.54
C GLY A 232 -21.85 -5.71 -9.11
N THR A 233 -20.62 -5.46 -8.64
CA THR A 233 -20.24 -5.79 -7.25
C THR A 233 -20.66 -4.72 -6.26
N ASP A 234 -20.87 -5.11 -5.00
CA ASP A 234 -21.12 -4.19 -3.88
C ASP A 234 -20.00 -3.15 -3.74
N ARG A 235 -18.75 -3.50 -4.10
CA ARG A 235 -17.62 -2.54 -4.13
C ARG A 235 -17.86 -1.39 -5.12
N MET A 236 -18.44 -1.69 -6.28
CA MET A 236 -18.78 -0.68 -7.28
C MET A 236 -19.92 0.20 -6.78
N VAL A 237 -20.99 -0.40 -6.28
CA VAL A 237 -22.18 0.32 -5.79
C VAL A 237 -21.81 1.25 -4.64
N ARG A 238 -21.11 0.76 -3.61
CA ARG A 238 -20.57 1.60 -2.53
C ARG A 238 -19.72 2.76 -3.05
N GLY A 239 -18.89 2.51 -4.06
CA GLY A 239 -18.08 3.54 -4.70
C GLY A 239 -18.90 4.63 -5.39
N ARG A 240 -20.06 4.28 -5.97
CA ARG A 240 -21.00 5.22 -6.58
C ARG A 240 -21.75 6.04 -5.53
N LEU A 241 -22.23 5.41 -4.46
CA LEU A 241 -22.88 6.11 -3.35
C LEU A 241 -21.93 7.15 -2.72
N LEU A 242 -20.70 6.74 -2.45
CA LEU A 242 -19.68 7.67 -1.96
C LEU A 242 -19.34 8.77 -2.98
N ALA A 243 -19.49 8.55 -4.29
CA ALA A 243 -19.23 9.60 -5.28
C ALA A 243 -20.25 10.73 -5.16
N VAL A 244 -21.54 10.41 -4.98
CA VAL A 244 -22.62 11.40 -4.75
C VAL A 244 -22.27 12.27 -3.55
N LEU A 245 -21.87 11.66 -2.43
CA LEU A 245 -21.55 12.38 -1.19
C LEU A 245 -20.28 13.24 -1.31
N ARG A 246 -19.26 12.76 -2.04
CA ARG A 246 -18.01 13.52 -2.25
C ARG A 246 -18.18 14.74 -3.12
N GLU A 247 -19.09 14.66 -4.09
CA GLU A 247 -19.38 15.73 -5.04
C GLU A 247 -20.33 16.79 -4.46
N SER A 248 -20.89 16.55 -3.26
CA SER A 248 -21.70 17.51 -2.52
C SER A 248 -20.90 18.18 -1.40
N ALA A 249 -21.08 19.50 -1.27
CA ALA A 249 -20.59 20.27 -0.12
C ALA A 249 -21.53 20.17 1.08
N GLU A 250 -22.82 19.97 0.84
CA GLU A 250 -23.87 19.89 1.85
C GLU A 250 -24.34 18.44 2.05
N PRO A 251 -24.91 18.09 3.22
CA PRO A 251 -25.60 16.82 3.42
C PRO A 251 -26.69 16.60 2.36
N VAL A 252 -26.78 15.38 1.84
CA VAL A 252 -27.66 15.03 0.72
C VAL A 252 -28.88 14.23 1.18
N GLU A 253 -30.00 14.44 0.52
CA GLU A 253 -31.18 13.60 0.67
C GLU A 253 -30.92 12.17 0.17
N LYS A 254 -31.55 11.17 0.80
CA LYS A 254 -31.44 9.76 0.40
C LYS A 254 -31.80 9.55 -1.07
N SER A 255 -32.80 10.27 -1.59
CA SER A 255 -33.25 10.20 -2.97
C SER A 255 -32.12 10.45 -4.00
N ARG A 256 -31.12 11.25 -3.65
CA ARG A 256 -29.94 11.49 -4.51
C ARG A 256 -29.03 10.28 -4.60
N LEU A 257 -28.94 9.49 -3.53
CA LEU A 257 -28.23 8.21 -3.55
C LEU A 257 -29.01 7.15 -4.31
N ASP A 258 -30.35 7.21 -4.26
CA ASP A 258 -31.21 6.28 -4.98
C ASP A 258 -31.00 6.33 -6.51
N GLU A 259 -30.71 7.53 -7.04
CA GLU A 259 -30.36 7.75 -8.45
C GLU A 259 -29.01 7.12 -8.88
N ALA A 260 -28.16 6.69 -7.94
CA ALA A 260 -26.81 6.22 -8.27
C ALA A 260 -26.75 4.75 -8.72
N TRP A 261 -27.78 3.95 -8.42
CA TRP A 261 -27.84 2.53 -8.72
C TRP A 261 -29.27 1.99 -8.75
N ASP A 262 -29.63 1.27 -9.82
CA ASP A 262 -31.02 0.85 -10.07
C ASP A 262 -31.51 -0.31 -9.16
N ASP A 263 -30.62 -1.22 -8.76
CA ASP A 263 -30.99 -2.33 -7.86
C ASP A 263 -31.10 -1.83 -6.41
N GLU A 264 -32.34 -1.61 -5.97
CA GLU A 264 -32.68 -1.13 -4.63
C GLU A 264 -32.12 -2.03 -3.52
N THR A 265 -32.26 -3.36 -3.62
CA THR A 265 -31.82 -4.27 -2.56
C THR A 265 -30.30 -4.23 -2.39
N GLN A 266 -29.57 -4.20 -3.51
CA GLN A 266 -28.13 -4.06 -3.47
C GLN A 266 -27.70 -2.68 -2.95
N ARG A 267 -28.40 -1.62 -3.38
CA ARG A 267 -28.11 -0.24 -2.99
C ARG A 267 -28.28 -0.03 -1.48
N GLU A 268 -29.39 -0.46 -0.89
CA GLU A 268 -29.67 -0.33 0.54
C GLU A 268 -28.62 -1.07 1.37
N ARG A 269 -28.34 -2.35 1.04
CA ARG A 269 -27.26 -3.11 1.71
C ARG A 269 -25.90 -2.41 1.61
N CYS A 270 -25.61 -1.79 0.48
CA CYS A 270 -24.38 -1.03 0.28
C CYS A 270 -24.34 0.25 1.11
N LEU A 271 -25.47 0.95 1.27
CA LEU A 271 -25.59 2.12 2.11
C LEU A 271 -25.46 1.76 3.59
N ASP A 272 -26.17 0.74 4.07
CA ASP A 272 -26.09 0.24 5.44
C ASP A 272 -24.66 -0.10 5.82
N SER A 273 -23.98 -0.85 4.96
CA SER A 273 -22.58 -1.20 5.20
C SER A 273 -21.62 0.00 5.15
N LEU A 274 -21.99 1.13 4.53
CA LEU A 274 -21.20 2.37 4.58
C LEU A 274 -21.43 3.13 5.89
N LEU A 275 -22.66 3.12 6.40
CA LEU A 275 -23.01 3.65 7.72
C LEU A 275 -22.31 2.85 8.82
N ASP A 276 -22.34 1.52 8.76
CA ASP A 276 -21.64 0.62 9.71
C ASP A 276 -20.12 0.86 9.74
N ASP A 277 -19.54 1.15 8.57
CA ASP A 277 -18.12 1.49 8.45
C ASP A 277 -17.78 2.92 8.92
N GLY A 278 -18.80 3.74 9.24
CA GLY A 278 -18.68 5.16 9.56
C GLY A 278 -18.18 6.01 8.39
N LEU A 279 -18.29 5.50 7.16
CA LEU A 279 -17.90 6.22 5.94
C LEU A 279 -18.98 7.19 5.46
N VAL A 280 -20.19 7.02 5.99
CA VAL A 280 -21.35 7.86 5.78
C VAL A 280 -22.01 8.02 7.14
N THR A 281 -22.55 9.19 7.41
CA THR A 281 -23.32 9.49 8.62
C THR A 281 -24.73 9.91 8.24
N LEU A 282 -25.74 9.37 8.95
CA LEU A 282 -27.11 9.86 8.90
C LEU A 282 -27.28 10.95 9.96
N LEU A 283 -27.69 12.14 9.53
CA LEU A 283 -27.93 13.28 10.40
C LEU A 283 -29.34 13.24 10.99
N ASP A 284 -29.56 14.02 12.06
CA ASP A 284 -30.86 14.10 12.76
C ASP A 284 -32.00 14.59 11.85
N ASP A 285 -31.69 15.35 10.79
CA ASP A 285 -32.64 15.84 9.81
C ASP A 285 -32.93 14.83 8.67
N GLY A 286 -32.34 13.63 8.73
CA GLY A 286 -32.52 12.55 7.76
C GLY A 286 -31.59 12.61 6.55
N ARG A 287 -30.73 13.63 6.44
CA ARG A 287 -29.75 13.74 5.34
C ARG A 287 -28.48 12.95 5.62
N LEU A 288 -27.76 12.61 4.56
CA LEU A 288 -26.53 11.81 4.59
C LEU A 288 -25.31 12.67 4.28
N ALA A 289 -24.23 12.47 5.03
CA ALA A 289 -22.94 13.17 4.84
C ALA A 289 -21.76 12.20 4.95
N LEU A 290 -20.56 12.66 4.57
CA LEU A 290 -19.30 11.94 4.82
C LEU A 290 -18.81 12.16 6.25
#